data_AF-A0A1M6ATR9-F1
#
_entry.id   AF-A0A1M6ATR9-F1
#
_cell.length_a   1.000
_cell.length_b   1.000
_cell.length_c   1.000
_cell.angle_alpha   90.00
_cell.angle_beta   90.00
_cell.angle_gamma   90.00
#
_symmetry.space_group_name_H-M   'P 1'
#
loop_
_entity.id
_entity.type
_entity.pdbx_description
1 polymer ?
#
loop_
_entity_poly.entity_id
_entity_poly.type
_entity_poly.pdbx_seq_one_letter_code
_entity_poly.pdbx_strand_id
1 'polypeptide(L)'
;MINEFIKAFSLIFLAEMGDKTQLLALAFATQYRLISVLTGIGIGAFLNHSLAIALGIYISSFIDGVIIQMIAGAAFVGFSIWTLRVEDEDDEDSGKTKGFGPVLTVAVAFFIGELGDKTQLTAVALAIDSSVPVLTLAGTVSGMLATGLLGIIVGRYIGGRIPELTVKIFASVIFMGLGLVKLYNSVPVRYLTTTNIVLFLLIVSVALAMSTYSIVRMKRQGMESALKARFRELQEYYVLMNSKIDSVCLGTGACVNCKGPDCPVDCIKSLVRCRLRLGTDMELDYLSQDFETSGKSFDKEKVIDCIRLTEEAMEIERNSDETRELETVMALLRELLD
;
A
#
# COMPACT_ATOMS: atom_id res chain seq x y z
N MET A 1 -19.26 28.71 -17.96
CA MET A 1 -17.78 28.83 -17.94
C MET A 1 -17.20 28.22 -16.67
N ILE A 2 -17.49 28.73 -15.47
CA ILE A 2 -17.01 28.15 -14.19
C ILE A 2 -17.36 26.65 -14.02
N ASN A 3 -18.50 26.21 -14.55
CA ASN A 3 -18.92 24.80 -14.45
C ASN A 3 -17.89 23.82 -15.06
N GLU A 4 -17.17 24.20 -16.11
CA GLU A 4 -16.15 23.33 -16.73
C GLU A 4 -14.92 23.17 -15.84
N PHE A 5 -14.49 24.26 -15.21
CA PHE A 5 -13.42 24.22 -14.21
C PHE A 5 -13.82 23.32 -13.04
N ILE A 6 -15.02 23.51 -12.46
CA ILE A 6 -15.46 22.73 -11.29
C ILE A 6 -15.60 21.26 -11.64
N LYS A 7 -16.19 20.93 -12.80
CA LYS A 7 -16.27 19.54 -13.27
C LYS A 7 -14.89 18.93 -13.39
N ALA A 8 -13.97 19.58 -14.12
CA ALA A 8 -12.63 19.05 -14.34
C ALA A 8 -11.83 18.92 -13.03
N PHE A 9 -11.90 19.93 -12.16
CA PHE A 9 -11.29 19.90 -10.84
C PHE A 9 -11.81 18.74 -10.00
N SER A 10 -13.13 18.65 -9.80
CA SER A 10 -13.73 17.61 -8.95
C SER A 10 -13.46 16.23 -9.50
N LEU A 11 -13.51 16.06 -10.82
CA LEU A 11 -13.37 14.75 -11.44
C LEU A 11 -11.92 14.26 -11.38
N ILE A 12 -10.93 15.10 -11.68
CA ILE A 12 -9.51 14.75 -11.45
C ILE A 12 -9.23 14.55 -9.96
N PHE A 13 -9.72 15.43 -9.09
CA PHE A 13 -9.49 15.33 -7.66
C PHE A 13 -9.98 14.00 -7.09
N LEU A 14 -11.17 13.56 -7.51
CA LEU A 14 -11.76 12.30 -7.06
C LEU A 14 -11.13 11.08 -7.71
N ALA A 15 -10.75 11.19 -8.99
CA ALA A 15 -10.06 10.14 -9.72
C ALA A 15 -8.70 9.81 -9.10
N GLU A 16 -8.00 10.86 -8.65
CA GLU A 16 -6.63 10.79 -8.14
C GLU A 16 -6.55 10.67 -6.62
N MET A 17 -7.69 10.55 -5.96
CA MET A 17 -7.72 10.38 -4.53
C MET A 17 -7.21 8.97 -4.16
N GLY A 18 -6.18 8.90 -3.30
CA GLY A 18 -5.64 7.63 -2.80
C GLY A 18 -4.80 6.86 -3.83
N ASP A 19 -4.18 7.55 -4.77
CA ASP A 19 -3.38 6.94 -5.83
C ASP A 19 -1.86 7.06 -5.63
N LYS A 20 -1.11 6.36 -6.50
CA LYS A 20 0.36 6.30 -6.55
C LYS A 20 1.00 7.69 -6.61
N THR A 21 0.40 8.64 -7.30
CA THR A 21 0.92 10.02 -7.35
C THR A 21 0.95 10.71 -6.00
N GLN A 22 0.05 10.36 -5.07
CA GLN A 22 0.05 10.90 -3.72
C GLN A 22 1.23 10.34 -2.90
N LEU A 23 1.57 9.06 -3.12
CA LEU A 23 2.74 8.43 -2.51
C LEU A 23 4.03 8.99 -3.10
N LEU A 24 4.09 9.18 -4.43
CA LEU A 24 5.21 9.84 -5.11
C LEU A 24 5.41 11.27 -4.61
N ALA A 25 4.32 12.04 -4.48
CA ALA A 25 4.34 13.40 -3.94
C ALA A 25 4.84 13.43 -2.49
N LEU A 26 4.39 12.48 -1.66
CA LEU A 26 4.86 12.33 -0.28
C LEU A 26 6.34 11.96 -0.23
N ALA A 27 6.79 10.99 -1.04
CA ALA A 27 8.18 10.56 -1.13
C ALA A 27 9.10 11.75 -1.49
N PHE A 28 8.74 12.53 -2.51
CA PHE A 28 9.49 13.74 -2.84
C PHE A 28 9.41 14.82 -1.74
N ALA A 29 8.30 14.92 -1.01
CA ALA A 29 8.17 15.85 0.12
C ALA A 29 9.01 15.46 1.36
N THR A 30 9.53 14.21 1.42
CA THR A 30 10.54 13.81 2.42
C THR A 30 11.95 14.26 2.04
N GLN A 31 12.22 14.40 0.74
CA GLN A 31 13.56 14.72 0.21
C GLN A 31 13.73 16.21 -0.13
N TYR A 32 12.63 16.89 -0.49
CA TYR A 32 12.64 18.27 -0.99
C TYR A 32 11.61 19.16 -0.28
N ARG A 33 11.79 20.48 -0.42
CA ARG A 33 10.84 21.46 0.16
C ARG A 33 9.47 21.36 -0.51
N LEU A 34 8.40 21.46 0.27
CA LEU A 34 7.01 21.39 -0.20
C LEU A 34 6.72 22.24 -1.44
N ILE A 35 7.18 23.50 -1.44
CA ILE A 35 6.97 24.42 -2.57
C ILE A 35 7.64 23.89 -3.85
N SER A 36 8.84 23.32 -3.73
CA SER A 36 9.57 22.76 -4.86
C SER A 36 8.87 21.53 -5.42
N VAL A 37 8.32 20.67 -4.55
CA VAL A 37 7.57 19.48 -4.95
C VAL A 37 6.26 19.87 -5.64
N LEU A 38 5.45 20.74 -5.03
CA LEU A 38 4.18 21.18 -5.64
C LEU A 38 4.39 21.92 -6.95
N THR A 39 5.46 22.72 -7.07
CA THR A 39 5.80 23.38 -8.33
C THR A 39 6.20 22.36 -9.39
N GLY A 40 6.97 21.33 -9.02
CA GLY A 40 7.33 20.23 -9.91
C GLY A 40 6.10 19.45 -10.39
N ILE A 41 5.24 19.02 -9.46
CA ILE A 41 3.95 18.36 -9.77
C ILE A 41 3.11 19.24 -10.68
N GLY A 42 2.99 20.54 -10.38
CA GLY A 42 2.21 21.47 -11.18
C GLY A 42 2.72 21.58 -12.61
N ILE A 43 4.04 21.67 -12.81
CA ILE A 43 4.65 21.70 -14.16
C ILE A 43 4.42 20.38 -14.89
N GLY A 44 4.68 19.24 -14.23
CA GLY A 44 4.47 17.91 -14.81
C GLY A 44 3.01 17.68 -15.22
N ALA A 45 2.08 17.96 -14.31
CA ALA A 45 0.64 17.86 -14.55
C ALA A 45 0.17 18.81 -15.65
N PHE A 46 0.67 20.05 -15.67
CA PHE A 46 0.35 21.00 -16.72
C PHE A 46 0.79 20.50 -18.10
N LEU A 47 2.01 20.00 -18.23
CA LEU A 47 2.50 19.45 -19.50
C LEU A 47 1.70 18.21 -19.92
N ASN A 48 1.44 17.30 -18.97
CA ASN A 48 0.72 16.06 -19.25
C ASN A 48 -0.73 16.32 -19.66
N HIS A 49 -1.46 17.14 -18.90
CA HIS A 49 -2.85 17.47 -19.21
C HIS A 49 -2.97 18.41 -20.41
N SER A 50 -1.99 19.27 -20.69
CA SER A 50 -1.98 20.05 -21.94
C SER A 50 -1.90 19.13 -23.16
N LEU A 51 -1.07 18.09 -23.11
CA LEU A 51 -0.99 17.09 -24.18
C LEU A 51 -2.32 16.35 -24.34
N ALA A 52 -2.92 15.90 -23.24
CA ALA A 52 -4.23 15.25 -23.22
C ALA A 52 -5.34 16.13 -23.82
N ILE A 53 -5.39 17.40 -23.42
CA ILE A 53 -6.41 18.34 -23.87
C ILE A 53 -6.20 18.69 -25.34
N ALA A 54 -4.95 18.90 -25.79
CA ALA A 54 -4.64 19.10 -27.20
C ALA A 54 -5.09 17.90 -28.05
N LEU A 55 -4.84 16.68 -27.58
CA LEU A 55 -5.29 15.46 -28.23
C LEU A 55 -6.83 15.39 -28.29
N GLY A 56 -7.52 15.71 -27.18
CA GLY A 56 -8.99 15.72 -27.14
C GLY A 56 -9.60 16.75 -28.09
N ILE A 57 -9.06 17.97 -28.16
CA ILE A 57 -9.50 18.99 -29.12
C ILE A 57 -9.27 18.50 -30.56
N TYR A 58 -8.10 17.93 -30.84
CA TYR A 58 -7.79 17.40 -32.16
C TYR A 58 -8.79 16.31 -32.58
N ILE A 59 -9.07 15.34 -31.70
CA ILE A 59 -10.08 14.29 -31.92
C ILE A 59 -11.47 14.92 -32.14
N SER A 60 -11.81 15.96 -31.39
CA SER A 60 -13.12 16.61 -31.48
C SER A 60 -13.41 17.27 -32.84
N SER A 61 -12.36 17.66 -33.59
CA SER A 61 -12.53 18.30 -34.90
C SER A 61 -12.86 17.34 -36.05
N PHE A 62 -12.63 16.03 -35.87
CA PHE A 62 -12.85 15.02 -36.92
C PHE A 62 -14.10 14.16 -36.68
N ILE A 63 -14.69 14.24 -35.48
CA ILE A 63 -15.73 13.32 -35.03
C ILE A 63 -17.01 14.10 -34.72
N ASP A 64 -18.16 13.56 -35.11
CA ASP A 64 -19.47 14.15 -34.80
C ASP A 64 -19.68 14.23 -33.28
N GLY A 65 -20.28 15.32 -32.80
CA GLY A 65 -20.51 15.59 -31.37
C GLY A 65 -21.26 14.47 -30.67
N VAL A 66 -22.16 13.79 -31.38
CA VAL A 66 -22.91 12.63 -30.86
C VAL A 66 -21.97 11.44 -30.59
N ILE A 67 -21.05 11.14 -31.51
CA ILE A 67 -20.07 10.05 -31.36
C ILE A 67 -19.08 10.38 -30.24
N ILE A 68 -18.65 11.64 -30.17
CA ILE A 68 -17.81 12.19 -29.12
C ILE A 68 -18.38 11.93 -27.72
N GLN A 69 -19.65 12.26 -27.50
CA GLN A 69 -20.26 12.08 -26.18
C GLN A 69 -20.48 10.60 -25.85
N MET A 70 -20.77 9.76 -26.85
CA MET A 70 -20.81 8.30 -26.67
C MET A 70 -19.44 7.74 -26.26
N ILE A 71 -18.35 8.18 -26.90
CA ILE A 71 -16.99 7.78 -26.55
C ILE A 71 -16.65 8.24 -25.12
N ALA A 72 -16.95 9.48 -24.76
CA ALA A 72 -16.68 10.00 -23.42
C ALA A 72 -17.48 9.25 -22.34
N GLY A 73 -18.75 8.92 -22.59
CA GLY A 73 -19.57 8.12 -21.69
C GLY A 73 -19.03 6.69 -21.53
N ALA A 74 -18.63 6.05 -22.63
CA ALA A 74 -17.99 4.74 -22.62
C ALA A 74 -16.65 4.74 -21.88
N ALA A 75 -15.83 5.79 -22.07
CA ALA A 75 -14.56 5.96 -21.37
C ALA A 75 -14.76 6.06 -19.85
N PHE A 76 -15.76 6.83 -19.37
CA PHE A 76 -16.06 6.91 -17.94
C PHE A 76 -16.52 5.58 -17.33
N VAL A 77 -17.32 4.79 -18.05
CA VAL A 77 -17.67 3.42 -17.62
C VAL A 77 -16.42 2.54 -17.59
N GLY A 78 -15.54 2.67 -18.58
CA GLY A 78 -14.24 2.00 -18.60
C GLY A 78 -13.37 2.36 -17.39
N PHE A 79 -13.23 3.65 -17.07
CA PHE A 79 -12.46 4.12 -15.90
C PHE A 79 -13.06 3.65 -14.59
N SER A 80 -14.38 3.57 -14.46
CA SER A 80 -15.02 3.00 -13.27
C SER A 80 -14.53 1.57 -12.99
N ILE A 81 -14.42 0.76 -14.04
CA ILE A 81 -13.96 -0.63 -13.94
C ILE A 81 -12.44 -0.70 -13.75
N TRP A 82 -11.67 0.13 -14.46
CA TRP A 82 -10.21 0.21 -14.36
C TRP A 82 -9.74 0.70 -12.99
N THR A 83 -10.41 1.69 -12.42
CA THR A 83 -10.09 2.25 -11.08
C THR A 83 -10.15 1.18 -9.98
N LEU A 84 -10.96 0.14 -10.18
CA LEU A 84 -11.08 -1.01 -9.29
C LEU A 84 -10.08 -2.13 -9.61
N ARG A 85 -9.15 -1.94 -10.54
CA ARG A 85 -8.08 -2.89 -10.78
C ARG A 85 -6.91 -2.55 -9.86
N VAL A 86 -6.34 -3.57 -9.21
CA VAL A 86 -5.06 -3.44 -8.51
C VAL A 86 -3.98 -3.44 -9.59
N GLU A 87 -3.18 -2.39 -9.62
CA GLU A 87 -1.95 -2.37 -10.39
C GLU A 87 -0.84 -2.81 -9.45
N ASP A 88 0.05 -3.69 -9.95
CA ASP A 88 1.24 -4.07 -9.20
C ASP A 88 2.08 -2.80 -8.95
N GLU A 89 2.55 -2.64 -7.72
CA GLU A 89 3.49 -1.58 -7.36
C GLU A 89 4.80 -1.89 -8.07
N ASP A 90 5.04 -1.26 -9.23
CA ASP A 90 6.39 -1.22 -9.78
C ASP A 90 7.22 -0.34 -8.85
N ASP A 91 8.20 -0.97 -8.19
CA ASP A 91 9.24 -0.31 -7.41
C ASP A 91 10.06 0.60 -8.34
N GLU A 92 9.58 1.83 -8.56
CA GLU A 92 10.42 2.86 -9.17
C GLU A 92 11.51 3.25 -8.17
N ASP A 93 12.66 2.61 -8.34
CA ASP A 93 13.92 2.96 -7.70
C ASP A 93 14.17 4.46 -7.92
N SER A 94 14.00 5.25 -6.86
CA SER A 94 14.33 6.68 -6.85
C SER A 94 15.86 6.85 -6.91
N GLY A 95 16.41 6.54 -8.08
CA GLY A 95 17.82 6.62 -8.39
C GLY A 95 18.28 8.06 -8.24
N LYS A 96 19.35 8.26 -7.46
CA LYS A 96 20.07 9.53 -7.31
C LYS A 96 20.57 10.00 -8.68
N THR A 97 19.77 10.78 -9.41
CA THR A 97 20.21 11.44 -10.64
C THR A 97 21.06 12.66 -10.29
N LYS A 98 22.32 12.63 -10.70
CA LYS A 98 23.23 13.78 -10.59
C LYS A 98 22.84 14.82 -11.64
N GLY A 99 22.39 16.01 -11.21
CA GLY A 99 22.48 17.23 -12.02
C GLY A 99 21.23 18.11 -12.15
N PHE A 100 20.04 17.67 -11.76
CA PHE A 100 18.82 18.48 -11.90
C PHE A 100 18.33 19.04 -10.55
N GLY A 101 17.77 20.26 -10.58
CA GLY A 101 17.18 20.88 -9.40
C GLY A 101 15.87 20.19 -8.99
N PRO A 102 15.48 20.25 -7.69
CA PRO A 102 14.32 19.52 -7.14
C PRO A 102 13.03 19.65 -7.95
N VAL A 103 12.73 20.85 -8.46
CA VAL A 103 11.52 21.12 -9.26
C VAL A 103 11.51 20.31 -10.55
N LEU A 104 12.65 20.26 -11.25
CA LEU A 104 12.75 19.59 -12.54
C LEU A 104 12.73 18.07 -12.38
N THR A 105 13.38 17.54 -11.35
CA THR A 105 13.33 16.10 -11.02
C THR A 105 11.89 15.66 -10.78
N VAL A 106 11.16 16.39 -9.93
CA VAL A 106 9.75 16.08 -9.64
C VAL A 106 8.87 16.26 -10.88
N ALA A 107 9.07 17.32 -11.68
CA ALA A 107 8.27 17.55 -12.88
C ALA A 107 8.44 16.43 -13.92
N VAL A 108 9.67 15.98 -14.16
CA VAL A 108 9.96 14.90 -15.12
C VAL A 108 9.43 13.56 -14.61
N ALA A 109 9.68 13.22 -13.35
CA ALA A 109 9.15 12.00 -12.74
C ALA A 109 7.63 11.96 -12.80
N PHE A 110 6.97 13.07 -12.43
CA PHE A 110 5.52 13.18 -12.48
C PHE A 110 4.99 13.09 -13.91
N PHE A 111 5.60 13.80 -14.87
CA PHE A 111 5.17 13.77 -16.26
C PHE A 111 5.28 12.38 -16.89
N ILE A 112 6.39 11.67 -16.62
CA ILE A 112 6.62 10.32 -17.16
C ILE A 112 5.69 9.32 -16.47
N GLY A 113 5.58 9.37 -15.14
CA GLY A 113 4.73 8.46 -14.36
C GLY A 113 3.25 8.59 -14.68
N GLU A 114 2.78 9.80 -15.01
CA GLU A 114 1.38 10.07 -15.38
C GLU A 114 1.10 9.92 -16.90
N LEU A 115 2.09 9.50 -17.69
CA LEU A 115 1.91 9.35 -19.13
C LEU A 115 1.09 8.09 -19.44
N GLY A 116 -0.07 8.25 -20.06
CA GLY A 116 -0.98 7.16 -20.38
C GLY A 116 -1.89 6.75 -19.23
N ASP A 117 -1.84 7.44 -18.10
CA ASP A 117 -2.65 7.13 -16.92
C ASP A 117 -4.14 7.54 -17.09
N LYS A 118 -5.01 7.01 -16.22
CA LYS A 118 -6.45 7.30 -16.14
C LYS A 118 -6.73 8.81 -16.08
N THR A 119 -5.89 9.60 -15.42
CA THR A 119 -6.09 11.06 -15.33
C THR A 119 -5.86 11.73 -16.67
N GLN A 120 -4.86 11.27 -17.43
CA GLN A 120 -4.58 11.76 -18.77
C GLN A 120 -5.75 11.43 -19.71
N LEU A 121 -6.24 10.19 -19.69
CA LEU A 121 -7.38 9.80 -20.52
C LEU A 121 -8.69 10.51 -20.10
N THR A 122 -8.86 10.77 -18.80
CA THR A 122 -9.95 11.59 -18.27
C THR A 122 -9.87 13.03 -18.78
N ALA A 123 -8.67 13.62 -18.83
CA ALA A 123 -8.45 14.95 -19.37
C ALA A 123 -8.77 15.01 -20.88
N VAL A 124 -8.44 13.97 -21.65
CA VAL A 124 -8.87 13.84 -23.07
C VAL A 124 -10.39 13.86 -23.17
N ALA A 125 -11.08 13.03 -22.38
CA ALA A 125 -12.54 12.92 -22.41
C ALA A 125 -13.25 14.22 -21.98
N LEU A 126 -12.68 14.94 -21.00
CA LEU A 126 -13.17 16.25 -20.57
C LEU A 126 -12.95 17.32 -21.63
N ALA A 127 -11.80 17.32 -22.32
CA ALA A 127 -11.51 18.26 -23.40
C ALA A 127 -12.50 18.13 -24.56
N ILE A 128 -12.86 16.90 -24.90
CA ILE A 128 -13.80 16.55 -25.96
C ILE A 128 -15.21 17.12 -25.69
N ASP A 129 -15.64 17.17 -24.44
CA ASP A 129 -16.99 17.65 -24.04
C ASP A 129 -17.02 19.13 -23.63
N SER A 130 -15.85 19.75 -23.50
CA SER A 130 -15.69 21.08 -22.93
C SER A 130 -15.76 22.17 -24.01
N SER A 131 -16.62 23.17 -23.80
CA SER A 131 -16.67 24.37 -24.64
C SER A 131 -15.53 25.36 -24.41
N VAL A 132 -14.82 25.26 -23.27
CA VAL A 132 -13.70 26.16 -22.92
C VAL A 132 -12.50 25.34 -22.41
N PRO A 133 -11.67 24.77 -23.32
CA PRO A 133 -10.59 23.84 -22.95
C PRO A 133 -9.55 24.42 -21.99
N VAL A 134 -9.32 25.74 -22.02
CA VAL A 134 -8.40 26.41 -21.09
C VAL A 134 -8.88 26.33 -19.64
N LEU A 135 -10.20 26.45 -19.40
CA LEU A 135 -10.75 26.30 -18.05
C LEU A 135 -10.72 24.84 -17.59
N THR A 136 -10.88 23.90 -18.52
CA THR A 136 -10.72 22.47 -18.26
C THR A 136 -9.28 22.14 -17.87
N LEU A 137 -8.29 22.69 -18.58
CA LEU A 137 -6.87 22.57 -18.22
C LEU A 137 -6.60 23.13 -16.82
N ALA A 138 -7.07 24.36 -16.55
CA ALA A 138 -6.92 24.96 -15.23
C ALA A 138 -7.56 24.10 -14.12
N GLY A 139 -8.74 23.53 -14.39
CA GLY A 139 -9.45 22.64 -13.45
C GLY A 139 -8.68 21.34 -13.20
N THR A 140 -8.24 20.65 -14.24
CA THR A 140 -7.48 19.39 -14.13
C THR A 140 -6.16 19.58 -13.36
N VAL A 141 -5.36 20.60 -13.71
CA VAL A 141 -4.09 20.90 -13.02
C VAL A 141 -4.32 21.31 -11.57
N SER A 142 -5.35 22.10 -11.30
CA SER A 142 -5.71 22.49 -9.92
C SER A 142 -6.16 21.28 -9.10
N GLY A 143 -6.91 20.35 -9.71
CA GLY A 143 -7.32 19.10 -9.08
C GLY A 143 -6.11 18.25 -8.68
N MET A 144 -5.16 18.11 -9.60
CA MET A 144 -3.92 17.37 -9.38
C MET A 144 -3.03 17.98 -8.28
N LEU A 145 -2.91 19.32 -8.27
CA LEU A 145 -2.19 20.02 -7.20
C LEU A 145 -2.88 19.85 -5.83
N ALA A 146 -4.21 19.88 -5.81
CA ALA A 146 -4.98 19.71 -4.59
C ALA A 146 -4.87 18.29 -4.02
N THR A 147 -4.90 17.25 -4.87
CA THR A 147 -4.70 15.86 -4.42
C THR A 147 -3.28 15.62 -3.95
N GLY A 148 -2.26 16.12 -4.67
CA GLY A 148 -0.86 16.04 -4.24
C GLY A 148 -0.62 16.74 -2.91
N LEU A 149 -1.15 17.95 -2.73
CA LEU A 149 -1.07 18.67 -1.45
C LEU A 149 -1.77 17.91 -0.32
N LEU A 150 -2.98 17.40 -0.57
CA LEU A 150 -3.74 16.63 0.41
C LEU A 150 -2.98 15.35 0.79
N GLY A 151 -2.43 14.62 -0.19
CA GLY A 151 -1.61 13.43 0.01
C GLY A 151 -0.39 13.71 0.89
N ILE A 152 0.29 14.84 0.70
CA ILE A 152 1.43 15.23 1.54
C ILE A 152 0.98 15.58 2.97
N ILE A 153 -0.11 16.34 3.14
CA ILE A 153 -0.63 16.72 4.47
C ILE A 153 -1.09 15.47 5.24
N VAL A 154 -1.91 14.65 4.60
CA VAL A 154 -2.44 13.39 5.14
C VAL A 154 -1.28 12.44 5.43
N GLY A 155 -0.37 12.23 4.48
CA GLY A 155 0.77 11.33 4.64
C GLY A 155 1.64 11.71 5.83
N ARG A 156 1.84 13.02 6.06
CA ARG A 156 2.59 13.53 7.23
C ARG A 156 1.85 13.32 8.57
N TYR A 157 0.52 13.38 8.59
CA TYR A 157 -0.29 13.30 9.82
C TYR A 157 -0.78 11.89 10.17
N ILE A 158 -1.08 11.07 9.16
CA ILE A 158 -1.88 9.84 9.31
C ILE A 158 -1.03 8.57 9.25
N GLY A 159 0.23 8.63 8.78
CA GLY A 159 1.14 7.47 8.80
C GLY A 159 0.51 6.21 8.18
N GLY A 160 -0.24 6.35 7.08
CA GLY A 160 -0.74 5.22 6.28
C GLY A 160 -2.13 4.64 6.61
N ARG A 161 -3.00 5.30 7.38
CA ARG A 161 -4.32 4.74 7.74
C ARG A 161 -5.52 5.03 6.82
N ILE A 162 -5.36 5.61 5.63
CA ILE A 162 -6.51 5.72 4.70
C ILE A 162 -6.68 4.40 3.95
N PRO A 163 -7.81 3.67 4.10
CA PRO A 163 -8.05 2.46 3.33
C PRO A 163 -8.27 2.84 1.86
N GLU A 164 -7.22 2.69 1.05
CA GLU A 164 -7.18 2.86 -0.41
C GLU A 164 -8.43 2.31 -1.12
N LEU A 165 -8.91 1.15 -0.65
CA LEU A 165 -10.13 0.50 -1.13
C LEU A 165 -11.37 1.40 -1.08
N THR A 166 -11.56 2.14 0.02
CA THR A 166 -12.76 2.99 0.22
C THR A 166 -12.76 4.13 -0.80
N VAL A 167 -11.60 4.70 -1.06
CA VAL A 167 -11.43 5.81 -1.98
C VAL A 167 -11.64 5.35 -3.43
N LYS A 168 -11.02 4.21 -3.81
CA LYS A 168 -11.20 3.60 -5.13
C LYS A 168 -12.67 3.23 -5.42
N ILE A 169 -13.39 2.68 -4.43
CA ILE A 169 -14.83 2.39 -4.55
C ILE A 169 -15.61 3.69 -4.79
N PHE A 170 -15.32 4.75 -4.02
CA PHE A 170 -16.04 6.01 -4.17
C PHE A 170 -15.81 6.66 -5.55
N ALA A 171 -14.56 6.71 -6.01
CA ALA A 171 -14.21 7.21 -7.34
C ALA A 171 -14.90 6.39 -8.45
N SER A 172 -14.86 5.05 -8.34
CA SER A 172 -15.51 4.15 -9.29
C SER A 172 -17.02 4.39 -9.41
N VAL A 173 -17.72 4.64 -8.30
CA VAL A 173 -19.16 4.95 -8.29
C VAL A 173 -19.46 6.26 -9.02
N ILE A 174 -18.65 7.30 -8.80
CA ILE A 174 -18.82 8.61 -9.47
C ILE A 174 -18.60 8.46 -10.97
N PHE A 175 -17.52 7.80 -11.39
CA PHE A 175 -17.22 7.55 -12.80
C PHE A 175 -18.32 6.75 -13.48
N MET A 176 -18.85 5.71 -12.81
CA MET A 176 -19.96 4.92 -13.32
C MET A 176 -21.19 5.80 -13.54
N GLY A 177 -21.56 6.61 -12.54
CA GLY A 177 -22.72 7.50 -12.62
C GLY A 177 -22.62 8.49 -13.77
N LEU A 178 -21.48 9.17 -13.89
CA LEU A 178 -21.24 10.15 -14.96
C LEU A 178 -21.22 9.49 -16.35
N GLY A 179 -20.62 8.31 -16.48
CA GLY A 179 -20.59 7.54 -17.71
C GLY A 179 -21.98 7.10 -18.17
N LEU A 180 -22.80 6.55 -17.25
CA LEU A 180 -24.17 6.13 -17.53
C LEU A 180 -25.06 7.31 -17.96
N VAL A 181 -24.98 8.45 -17.26
CA VAL A 181 -25.76 9.64 -17.63
C VAL A 181 -25.37 10.15 -19.01
N LYS A 182 -24.07 10.19 -19.34
CA LYS A 182 -23.62 10.58 -20.68
C LYS A 182 -24.11 9.61 -21.76
N LEU A 183 -23.92 8.30 -21.56
CA LEU A 183 -24.39 7.28 -22.51
C LEU A 183 -25.91 7.35 -22.75
N TYR A 184 -26.70 7.52 -21.69
CA TYR A 184 -28.15 7.63 -21.82
C TYR A 184 -28.58 8.85 -22.65
N ASN A 185 -27.89 9.98 -22.49
CA ASN A 185 -28.22 11.21 -23.21
C ASN A 185 -27.73 11.22 -24.66
N SER A 186 -26.64 10.51 -24.96
CA SER A 186 -25.95 10.61 -26.25
C SER A 186 -26.27 9.47 -27.22
N VAL A 187 -26.68 8.30 -26.71
CA VAL A 187 -27.02 7.16 -27.57
C VAL A 187 -28.38 7.40 -28.25
N PRO A 188 -28.50 7.21 -29.58
CA PRO A 188 -29.77 7.39 -30.28
C PRO A 188 -30.86 6.46 -29.74
N VAL A 189 -32.10 6.96 -29.64
CA VAL A 189 -33.27 6.23 -29.08
C VAL A 189 -33.48 4.85 -29.73
N ARG A 190 -33.08 4.68 -30.99
CA ARG A 190 -33.12 3.39 -31.70
C ARG A 190 -32.33 2.28 -31.01
N TYR A 191 -31.25 2.61 -30.32
CA TYR A 191 -30.39 1.65 -29.62
C TYR A 191 -30.76 1.49 -28.13
N LEU A 192 -31.57 2.39 -27.56
CA LEU A 192 -32.15 2.30 -26.20
C LEU A 192 -33.33 1.31 -26.16
N THR A 193 -33.13 0.09 -26.67
CA THR A 193 -34.11 -0.99 -26.48
C THR A 193 -33.93 -1.61 -25.10
N THR A 194 -35.03 -2.12 -24.52
CA THR A 194 -34.99 -2.81 -23.22
C THR A 194 -33.94 -3.92 -23.19
N THR A 195 -33.84 -4.69 -24.29
CA THR A 195 -32.86 -5.77 -24.44
C THR A 195 -31.42 -5.27 -24.36
N ASN A 196 -31.08 -4.19 -25.07
CA ASN A 196 -29.71 -3.64 -25.07
C ASN A 196 -29.34 -3.05 -23.70
N ILE A 197 -30.29 -2.37 -23.04
CA ILE A 197 -30.06 -1.81 -21.70
C ILE A 197 -29.79 -2.94 -20.69
N VAL A 198 -30.59 -4.00 -20.69
CA VAL A 198 -30.40 -5.14 -19.78
C VAL A 198 -29.08 -5.85 -20.06
N LEU A 199 -28.72 -6.10 -21.32
CA LEU A 199 -27.44 -6.71 -21.68
C LEU A 199 -26.26 -5.85 -21.23
N PHE A 200 -26.31 -4.54 -21.47
CA PHE A 200 -25.26 -3.62 -21.07
C PHE A 200 -25.08 -3.59 -19.54
N LEU A 201 -26.17 -3.46 -18.78
CA LEU A 201 -26.11 -3.47 -17.32
C LEU A 201 -25.59 -4.82 -16.78
N LEU A 202 -25.96 -5.94 -17.41
CA LEU A 202 -25.44 -7.25 -17.04
C LEU A 202 -23.93 -7.32 -17.26
N ILE A 203 -23.42 -6.92 -18.43
CA ILE A 203 -21.98 -6.90 -18.72
C ILE A 203 -21.22 -6.03 -17.72
N VAL A 204 -21.71 -4.81 -17.46
CA VAL A 204 -21.09 -3.87 -16.52
C VAL A 204 -21.10 -4.44 -15.09
N SER A 205 -22.20 -5.05 -14.65
CA SER A 205 -22.30 -5.65 -13.32
C SER A 205 -21.33 -6.83 -13.14
N VAL A 206 -21.17 -7.67 -14.17
CA VAL A 206 -20.22 -8.79 -14.16
C VAL A 206 -18.78 -8.27 -14.14
N ALA A 207 -18.46 -7.24 -14.92
CA ALA A 207 -17.14 -6.62 -14.93
C ALA A 207 -16.78 -6.00 -13.56
N LEU A 208 -17.71 -5.26 -12.94
CA LEU A 208 -17.54 -4.71 -11.60
C LEU A 208 -17.36 -5.81 -10.54
N ALA A 209 -18.17 -6.86 -10.60
CA ALA A 209 -18.05 -8.00 -9.69
C ALA A 209 -16.68 -8.69 -9.83
N MET A 210 -16.18 -8.89 -11.06
CA MET A 210 -14.86 -9.45 -11.31
C MET A 210 -13.73 -8.56 -10.77
N SER A 211 -13.75 -7.25 -11.04
CA SER A 211 -12.74 -6.31 -10.52
C SER A 211 -12.74 -6.26 -9.00
N THR A 212 -13.93 -6.21 -8.37
CA THR A 212 -14.06 -6.20 -6.90
C THR A 212 -13.59 -7.51 -6.29
N TYR A 213 -13.91 -8.65 -6.92
CA TYR A 213 -13.42 -9.97 -6.51
C TYR A 213 -11.89 -10.06 -6.58
N SER A 214 -11.27 -9.51 -7.63
CA SER A 214 -9.81 -9.50 -7.79
C SER A 214 -9.11 -8.75 -6.64
N ILE A 215 -9.59 -7.56 -6.28
CA ILE A 215 -9.03 -6.77 -5.17
C ILE A 215 -9.15 -7.54 -3.84
N VAL A 216 -10.34 -8.06 -3.53
CA VAL A 216 -10.61 -8.76 -2.27
C VAL A 216 -9.76 -10.04 -2.17
N ARG A 217 -9.60 -10.76 -3.28
CA ARG A 217 -8.77 -11.97 -3.34
C ARG A 217 -7.30 -11.66 -3.08
N MET A 218 -6.73 -10.64 -3.71
CA MET A 218 -5.32 -10.27 -3.51
C MET A 218 -5.03 -9.84 -2.07
N LYS A 219 -5.89 -9.00 -1.46
CA LYS A 219 -5.75 -8.61 -0.05
C LYS A 219 -5.80 -9.82 0.90
N ARG A 220 -6.70 -10.77 0.66
CA ARG A 220 -6.74 -12.01 1.44
C ARG A 220 -5.47 -12.83 1.27
N GLN A 221 -4.99 -13.02 0.04
CA GLN A 221 -3.83 -13.85 -0.25
C GLN A 221 -2.52 -13.24 0.29
N GLY A 222 -2.32 -11.93 0.17
CA GLY A 222 -1.11 -11.25 0.67
C GLY A 222 -1.03 -11.20 2.20
N MET A 223 -2.17 -10.95 2.88
CA MET A 223 -2.21 -10.95 4.34
C MET A 223 -2.06 -12.36 4.92
N GLU A 224 -2.65 -13.37 4.27
CA GLU A 224 -2.55 -14.77 4.69
C GLU A 224 -1.15 -15.36 4.43
N SER A 225 -0.49 -15.00 3.32
CA SER A 225 0.87 -15.48 3.01
C SER A 225 1.93 -14.84 3.89
N ALA A 226 1.87 -13.52 4.12
CA ALA A 226 2.82 -12.81 4.97
C ALA A 226 2.73 -13.27 6.42
N LEU A 227 1.51 -13.39 6.96
CA LEU A 227 1.27 -13.88 8.32
C LEU A 227 1.76 -15.33 8.49
N LYS A 228 1.45 -16.20 7.52
CA LYS A 228 1.84 -17.63 7.57
C LYS A 228 3.33 -17.87 7.38
N ALA A 229 4.01 -17.03 6.60
CA ALA A 229 5.46 -17.07 6.43
C ALA A 229 6.18 -16.67 7.72
N ARG A 230 5.77 -15.55 8.35
CA ARG A 230 6.33 -15.08 9.62
C ARG A 230 6.11 -16.08 10.75
N PHE A 231 4.89 -16.60 10.88
CA PHE A 231 4.61 -17.65 11.86
C PHE A 231 5.45 -18.91 11.65
N ARG A 232 5.74 -19.30 10.40
CA ARG A 232 6.56 -20.48 10.11
C ARG A 232 8.01 -20.28 10.54
N GLU A 233 8.62 -19.15 10.18
CA GLU A 233 9.99 -18.81 10.56
C GLU A 233 10.16 -18.76 12.09
N LEU A 234 9.23 -18.11 12.79
CA LEU A 234 9.25 -18.02 14.24
C LEU A 234 9.00 -19.38 14.92
N GLN A 235 8.12 -20.21 14.34
CA GLN A 235 7.89 -21.57 14.84
C GLN A 235 9.11 -22.49 14.64
N GLU A 236 9.83 -22.35 13.52
CA GLU A 236 11.10 -23.04 13.28
C GLU A 236 12.16 -22.64 14.31
N TYR A 237 12.26 -21.36 14.67
CA TYR A 237 13.10 -20.88 15.77
C TYR A 237 12.77 -21.60 17.09
N TYR A 238 11.51 -21.61 17.53
CA TYR A 238 11.14 -22.21 18.82
C TYR A 238 11.39 -23.73 18.85
N VAL A 239 11.17 -24.45 17.75
CA VAL A 239 11.45 -25.89 17.65
C VAL A 239 12.96 -26.16 17.78
N LEU A 240 13.76 -25.40 17.05
CA LEU A 240 15.22 -25.55 17.06
C LEU A 240 15.82 -25.13 18.40
N MET A 241 15.31 -24.05 18.98
CA MET A 241 15.68 -23.57 20.31
C MET A 241 15.39 -24.64 21.38
N ASN A 242 14.21 -25.26 21.37
CA ASN A 242 13.88 -26.32 22.32
C ASN A 242 14.86 -27.50 22.23
N SER A 243 15.24 -27.90 21.02
CA SER A 243 16.23 -28.97 20.83
C SER A 243 17.63 -28.57 21.29
N LYS A 244 18.07 -27.33 21.05
CA LYS A 244 19.39 -26.85 21.46
C LYS A 244 19.47 -26.66 22.97
N ILE A 245 18.48 -26.03 23.59
CA ILE A 245 18.46 -25.78 25.04
C ILE A 245 18.39 -27.09 25.84
N ASP A 246 17.73 -28.13 25.31
CA ASP A 246 17.74 -29.47 25.88
C ASP A 246 19.16 -30.03 26.03
N SER A 247 20.05 -29.74 25.06
CA SER A 247 21.44 -30.19 25.06
C SER A 247 22.39 -29.38 25.95
N VAL A 248 21.94 -28.22 26.44
CA VAL A 248 22.64 -27.38 27.43
C VAL A 248 22.44 -27.93 28.84
N CYS A 249 21.29 -28.57 29.11
CA CYS A 249 21.01 -29.15 30.41
C CYS A 249 21.83 -30.44 30.64
N LEU A 250 22.68 -30.44 31.68
CA LEU A 250 23.50 -31.60 32.07
C LEU A 250 22.70 -32.72 32.77
N GLY A 251 21.43 -32.47 33.12
CA GLY A 251 20.58 -33.40 33.86
C GLY A 251 20.85 -33.43 35.37
N THR A 252 19.86 -33.90 36.14
CA THR A 252 19.87 -33.91 37.62
C THR A 252 20.97 -34.78 38.24
N GLY A 253 21.55 -35.70 37.47
CA GLY A 253 22.64 -36.58 37.92
C GLY A 253 24.05 -36.04 37.70
N ALA A 254 24.25 -35.10 36.76
CA ALA A 254 25.57 -34.54 36.43
C ALA A 254 25.69 -33.03 36.69
N CYS A 255 24.58 -32.33 36.93
CA CYS A 255 24.56 -30.92 37.28
C CYS A 255 24.84 -30.73 38.78
N VAL A 256 26.01 -30.17 39.12
CA VAL A 256 26.49 -29.98 40.50
C VAL A 256 25.60 -29.05 41.33
N ASN A 257 24.86 -28.13 40.69
CA ASN A 257 24.03 -27.14 41.38
C ASN A 257 22.62 -27.03 40.76
N CYS A 258 21.95 -28.17 40.53
CA CYS A 258 20.63 -28.19 39.90
C CYS A 258 19.55 -27.56 40.81
N LYS A 259 18.93 -26.46 40.35
CA LYS A 259 17.81 -25.79 41.04
C LYS A 259 16.42 -26.23 40.53
N GLY A 260 16.35 -27.26 39.68
CA GLY A 260 15.09 -27.71 39.08
C GLY A 260 14.34 -26.58 38.34
N PRO A 261 13.09 -26.25 38.73
CA PRO A 261 12.29 -25.20 38.08
C PRO A 261 12.86 -23.78 38.23
N ASP A 262 13.67 -23.53 39.27
CA ASP A 262 14.33 -22.23 39.48
C ASP A 262 15.70 -22.14 38.75
N CYS A 263 15.88 -22.96 37.70
CA CYS A 263 17.07 -22.96 36.86
C CYS A 263 16.84 -22.05 35.65
N PRO A 264 17.80 -21.17 35.28
CA PRO A 264 17.65 -20.31 34.09
C PRO A 264 17.43 -21.11 32.80
N VAL A 265 18.08 -22.27 32.66
CA VAL A 265 17.88 -23.19 31.52
C VAL A 265 16.46 -23.75 31.50
N ASP A 266 15.88 -24.06 32.67
CA ASP A 266 14.50 -24.56 32.75
C ASP A 266 13.47 -23.44 32.57
N CYS A 267 13.81 -22.21 32.93
CA CYS A 267 13.05 -21.00 32.64
C CYS A 267 12.97 -20.74 31.13
N ILE A 268 14.11 -20.69 30.44
CA ILE A 268 14.18 -20.57 28.97
C ILE A 268 13.38 -21.69 28.30
N LYS A 269 13.55 -22.93 28.78
CA LYS A 269 12.82 -24.08 28.28
C LYS A 269 11.31 -23.96 28.47
N SER A 270 10.88 -23.44 29.62
CA SER A 270 9.46 -23.23 29.93
C SER A 270 8.87 -22.14 29.04
N LEU A 271 9.59 -21.05 28.80
CA LEU A 271 9.19 -19.98 27.85
C LEU A 271 9.03 -20.55 26.43
N VAL A 272 10.05 -21.23 25.93
CA VAL A 272 10.07 -21.82 24.57
C VAL A 272 8.96 -22.86 24.39
N ARG A 273 8.75 -23.75 25.37
CA ARG A 273 7.65 -24.75 25.31
C ARG A 273 6.28 -24.13 25.44
N CYS A 274 6.13 -23.07 26.23
CA CYS A 274 4.87 -22.35 26.35
C CYS A 274 4.43 -21.85 24.97
N ARG A 275 5.37 -21.29 24.20
CA ARG A 275 5.09 -20.82 22.84
C ARG A 275 4.83 -21.95 21.84
N LEU A 276 5.56 -23.07 21.95
CA LEU A 276 5.34 -24.26 21.11
C LEU A 276 3.95 -24.91 21.27
N ARG A 277 3.24 -24.68 22.38
CA ARG A 277 1.90 -25.25 22.63
C ARG A 277 0.72 -24.44 22.05
N LEU A 278 0.97 -23.27 21.44
CA LEU A 278 0.01 -22.39 20.74
C LEU A 278 -1.18 -21.85 21.57
N GLY A 279 -1.27 -20.52 21.68
CA GLY A 279 -2.56 -19.82 21.48
C GLY A 279 -3.26 -19.10 22.65
N THR A 280 -2.64 -18.88 23.81
CA THR A 280 -3.27 -18.08 24.89
C THR A 280 -2.39 -16.93 25.29
N ASP A 281 -2.93 -15.71 25.19
CA ASP A 281 -2.42 -14.50 25.82
C ASP A 281 -2.04 -14.83 27.26
N MET A 282 -0.76 -14.70 27.59
CA MET A 282 -0.28 -14.89 28.96
C MET A 282 0.41 -13.60 29.39
N GLU A 283 -0.09 -13.01 30.46
CA GLU A 283 0.49 -11.83 31.10
C GLU A 283 1.96 -12.11 31.44
N LEU A 284 2.85 -11.28 30.88
CA LEU A 284 4.30 -11.28 31.03
C LEU A 284 4.75 -10.89 32.47
N ASP A 285 3.97 -11.19 33.50
CA ASP A 285 4.15 -10.65 34.86
C ASP A 285 5.05 -11.54 35.76
N TYR A 286 5.57 -12.65 35.23
CA TYR A 286 6.44 -13.60 35.95
C TYR A 286 7.94 -13.43 35.71
N LEU A 287 8.37 -12.49 34.86
CA LEU A 287 9.76 -12.39 34.39
C LEU A 287 10.65 -11.39 35.15
N SER A 288 10.26 -10.98 36.35
CA SER A 288 10.96 -9.99 37.18
C SER A 288 11.83 -10.59 38.30
N GLN A 289 12.23 -11.86 38.19
CA GLN A 289 13.13 -12.47 39.18
C GLN A 289 14.59 -12.39 38.74
N ASP A 290 15.43 -11.74 39.56
CA ASP A 290 16.88 -11.80 39.47
C ASP A 290 17.33 -13.25 39.65
N PHE A 291 17.87 -13.87 38.60
CA PHE A 291 18.38 -15.23 38.67
C PHE A 291 19.86 -15.24 39.08
N GLU A 292 20.20 -15.86 40.21
CA GLU A 292 21.61 -16.09 40.58
C GLU A 292 22.25 -17.14 39.65
N THR A 293 23.13 -16.69 38.76
CA THR A 293 23.91 -17.51 37.79
C THR A 293 25.18 -18.12 38.38
N SER A 294 25.53 -17.75 39.61
CA SER A 294 26.76 -18.13 40.32
C SER A 294 27.04 -19.65 40.32
N GLY A 295 28.08 -20.05 39.57
CA GLY A 295 28.83 -21.30 39.79
C GLY A 295 28.36 -22.56 39.06
N LYS A 296 27.53 -22.46 38.02
CA LYS A 296 27.15 -23.63 37.20
C LYS A 296 28.10 -23.83 36.01
N SER A 297 28.60 -25.06 35.81
CA SER A 297 29.36 -25.41 34.61
C SER A 297 28.41 -25.71 33.46
N PHE A 298 28.37 -24.85 32.45
CA PHE A 298 27.67 -25.11 31.19
C PHE A 298 28.66 -25.31 30.04
N ASP A 299 28.21 -26.00 29.02
CA ASP A 299 28.91 -26.05 27.74
C ASP A 299 28.74 -24.68 27.04
N LYS A 300 29.76 -23.81 27.20
CA LYS A 300 29.73 -22.43 26.70
C LYS A 300 29.48 -22.35 25.20
N GLU A 301 29.98 -23.33 24.44
CA GLU A 301 29.82 -23.37 22.99
C GLU A 301 28.34 -23.54 22.61
N LYS A 302 27.61 -24.38 23.33
CA LYS A 302 26.16 -24.58 23.12
C LYS A 302 25.30 -23.38 23.52
N VAL A 303 25.72 -22.63 24.55
CA VAL A 303 25.02 -21.40 24.97
C VAL A 303 25.18 -20.30 23.92
N ILE A 304 26.40 -20.10 23.41
CA ILE A 304 26.68 -19.18 22.30
C ILE A 304 25.84 -19.54 21.06
N ASP A 305 25.69 -20.84 20.80
CA ASP A 305 24.88 -21.37 19.71
C ASP A 305 23.37 -21.08 19.82
N CYS A 306 22.87 -20.89 21.05
CA CYS A 306 21.48 -20.48 21.32
C CYS A 306 21.33 -18.96 21.20
N ILE A 307 22.36 -18.19 21.62
CA ILE A 307 22.39 -16.74 21.47
C ILE A 307 22.32 -16.38 19.99
N ARG A 308 23.18 -16.98 19.15
CA ARG A 308 23.17 -16.72 17.71
C ARG A 308 21.81 -17.02 17.08
N LEU A 309 21.18 -18.12 17.49
CA LEU A 309 19.84 -18.50 17.02
C LEU A 309 18.78 -17.45 17.37
N THR A 310 18.90 -16.83 18.54
CA THR A 310 17.97 -15.81 19.02
C THR A 310 18.23 -14.46 18.36
N GLU A 311 19.50 -14.11 18.09
CA GLU A 311 19.85 -12.93 17.31
C GLU A 311 19.28 -13.01 15.89
N GLU A 312 19.45 -14.15 15.21
CA GLU A 312 18.86 -14.41 13.90
C GLU A 312 17.32 -14.25 13.90
N ALA A 313 16.63 -14.73 14.95
CA ALA A 313 15.19 -14.56 15.10
C ALA A 313 14.77 -13.11 15.39
N MET A 314 15.55 -12.36 16.17
CA MET A 314 15.27 -10.95 16.47
C MET A 314 15.43 -10.04 15.25
N GLU A 315 16.35 -10.35 14.34
CA GLU A 315 16.50 -9.60 13.07
C GLU A 315 15.25 -9.72 12.19
N ILE A 316 14.53 -10.84 12.29
CA ILE A 316 13.32 -11.15 11.53
C ILE A 316 12.07 -10.42 12.09
N GLU A 317 12.04 -10.17 13.40
CA GLU A 317 10.86 -9.75 14.20
C GLU A 317 10.83 -8.25 14.58
N ARG A 318 11.61 -7.40 13.91
CA ARG A 318 11.98 -6.02 14.32
C ARG A 318 10.84 -5.01 14.63
N ASN A 319 9.56 -5.38 14.56
CA ASN A 319 8.39 -4.48 14.68
C ASN A 319 7.17 -5.05 15.46
N SER A 320 7.29 -6.13 16.23
CA SER A 320 6.13 -6.76 16.91
C SER A 320 6.27 -6.86 18.44
N ASP A 321 5.14 -7.05 19.15
CA ASP A 321 5.11 -7.36 20.60
C ASP A 321 5.91 -8.64 20.95
N GLU A 322 6.16 -9.55 19.98
CA GLU A 322 6.95 -10.78 20.14
C GLU A 322 8.44 -10.49 20.37
N THR A 323 8.91 -9.27 20.10
CA THR A 323 10.28 -8.81 20.40
C THR A 323 10.62 -8.92 21.89
N ARG A 324 9.66 -8.66 22.79
CA ARG A 324 9.90 -8.65 24.25
C ARG A 324 10.22 -10.04 24.81
N GLU A 325 9.63 -11.08 24.23
CA GLU A 325 9.90 -12.47 24.62
C GLU A 325 11.31 -12.90 24.18
N LEU A 326 11.68 -12.57 22.93
CA LEU A 326 13.02 -12.84 22.40
C LEU A 326 14.11 -12.08 23.18
N GLU A 327 13.84 -10.83 23.57
CA GLU A 327 14.71 -10.03 24.44
C GLU A 327 14.91 -10.70 25.81
N THR A 328 13.85 -11.28 26.38
CA THR A 328 13.92 -12.01 27.66
C THR A 328 14.78 -13.28 27.52
N VAL A 329 14.55 -14.07 26.47
CA VAL A 329 15.38 -15.26 26.18
C VAL A 329 16.84 -14.86 25.98
N MET A 330 17.10 -13.77 25.28
CA MET A 330 18.43 -13.23 25.06
C MET A 330 19.13 -12.82 26.37
N ALA A 331 18.41 -12.11 27.27
CA ALA A 331 18.94 -11.70 28.57
C ALA A 331 19.36 -12.91 29.41
N LEU A 332 18.49 -13.92 29.53
CA LEU A 332 18.76 -15.14 30.27
C LEU A 332 19.93 -15.94 29.68
N LEU A 333 20.07 -15.97 28.34
CA LEU A 333 21.19 -16.65 27.69
C LEU A 333 22.54 -15.94 27.94
N ARG A 334 22.54 -14.60 27.99
CA ARG A 334 23.75 -13.82 28.31
C ARG A 334 24.16 -13.98 29.77
N GLU A 335 23.20 -14.00 30.67
CA GLU A 335 23.39 -14.33 32.09
C GLU A 335 24.05 -15.69 32.31
N LEU A 336 23.83 -16.67 31.42
CA LEU A 336 24.49 -17.98 31.50
C LEU A 336 25.99 -17.97 31.10
N LEU A 337 26.47 -16.90 30.45
CA LEU A 337 27.87 -16.76 30.03
C LEU A 337 28.75 -15.99 31.03
N ASP A 338 28.13 -15.10 31.81
CA ASP A 338 28.77 -14.29 32.86
C ASP A 338 29.06 -15.10 34.14
#